data_AF-A0A2E8D2H1-F1
#
_entry.id   AF-A0A2E8D2H1-F1
#
_cell.length_a   1.000
_cell.length_b   1.000
_cell.length_c   1.000
_cell.angle_alpha   90.00
_cell.angle_beta   90.00
_cell.angle_gamma   90.00
#
_symmetry.space_group_name_H-M   'P 1'
#
loop_
_entity.id
_entity.type
_entity.pdbx_description
1 polymer ?
#
loop_
_entity_poly.entity_id
_entity_poly.type
_entity_poly.pdbx_seq_one_letter_code
_entity_poly.pdbx_strand_id
1 'polypeptide(L)' 'MATANQNERPVPPLEYHGKLVAWSHDGTRIVASGDLFAEVKAKAHAAGESRPRYERIPPADARFVGGHR' A
#
# COMPACT_ATOMS: atom_id res chain seq x y z
N MET A 1 -5.51 2.89 31.48
CA MET A 1 -4.99 1.77 30.68
C MET A 1 -5.24 2.12 29.22
N ALA A 2 -4.21 2.53 28.48
CA ALA A 2 -4.34 2.95 27.09
C ALA A 2 -4.51 1.70 26.21
N THR A 3 -5.68 1.53 25.63
CA THR A 3 -5.95 0.57 24.56
C THR A 3 -5.03 0.88 23.41
N ALA A 4 -4.06 0.01 23.13
CA ALA A 4 -3.28 0.06 21.90
C ALA A 4 -4.25 -0.01 20.71
N ASN A 5 -4.45 1.12 20.03
CA ASN A 5 -5.28 1.17 18.82
C ASN A 5 -4.65 0.25 17.78
N GLN A 6 -5.46 -0.68 17.27
CA GLN A 6 -5.06 -1.53 16.14
C GLN A 6 -4.84 -0.66 14.89
N ASN A 7 -3.96 -1.08 13.96
CA ASN A 7 -3.93 -0.66 12.55
C ASN A 7 -3.15 0.60 12.08
N GLU A 8 -2.09 1.07 12.74
CA GLU A 8 -1.20 2.04 12.09
C GLU A 8 -0.33 1.35 11.01
N ARG A 9 -0.90 1.12 9.82
CA ARG A 9 -0.09 0.85 8.63
C ARG A 9 0.79 2.08 8.39
N PRO A 10 2.07 1.90 8.00
CA PRO A 10 2.94 3.01 7.70
C PRO A 10 2.36 3.84 6.56
N VAL A 11 2.50 5.16 6.67
CA VAL A 11 2.15 6.07 5.57
C VAL A 11 3.07 5.76 4.39
N PRO A 12 2.52 5.47 3.19
CA PRO A 12 3.33 5.20 2.02
C PRO A 12 4.14 6.44 1.62
N PRO A 13 5.42 6.28 1.23
CA PRO A 13 6.21 7.38 0.67
C PRO A 13 5.56 8.09 -0.53
N LEU A 14 5.82 9.40 -0.67
CA LEU A 14 5.24 10.25 -1.72
C LEU A 14 5.43 9.71 -3.15
N GLU A 15 6.54 9.02 -3.41
CA GLU A 15 6.83 8.41 -4.73
C GLU A 15 5.84 7.33 -5.18
N TYR A 16 5.07 6.78 -4.23
CA TYR A 16 4.06 5.76 -4.49
C TYR A 16 2.66 6.33 -4.64
N HIS A 17 2.46 7.63 -4.38
CA HIS A 17 1.16 8.26 -4.55
C HIS A 17 0.69 8.15 -6.00
N GLY A 18 -0.58 7.77 -6.17
CA GLY A 18 -1.18 7.49 -7.47
C GLY A 18 -0.85 6.13 -8.05
N LYS A 19 0.07 5.34 -7.47
CA LYS A 19 0.47 4.02 -7.98
C LYS A 19 -0.30 2.89 -7.31
N LEU A 20 -0.31 1.74 -7.97
CA LEU A 20 -0.60 0.47 -7.33
C LEU A 20 0.67 -0.05 -6.65
N VAL A 21 0.56 -0.44 -5.39
CA VAL A 21 1.67 -1.02 -4.62
C VAL A 21 1.34 -2.43 -4.17
N ALA A 22 2.38 -3.22 -3.98
CA ALA A 22 2.35 -4.47 -3.23
C ALA A 22 3.07 -4.26 -1.90
N TRP A 23 2.33 -4.38 -0.81
CA TRP A 23 2.86 -4.47 0.53
C TRP A 23 3.30 -5.89 0.84
N SER A 24 4.32 -6.03 1.69
CA SER A 24 4.65 -7.29 2.33
C SER A 24 3.47 -7.87 3.09
N HIS A 25 3.53 -9.17 3.40
CA HIS A 25 2.43 -9.85 4.07
C HIS A 25 2.02 -9.22 5.41
N ASP A 26 3.00 -8.72 6.16
CA ASP A 26 2.85 -8.01 7.43
C ASP A 26 2.39 -6.55 7.27
N GLY A 27 2.36 -6.02 6.05
CA GLY A 27 1.92 -4.65 5.75
C GLY A 27 2.90 -3.56 6.17
N THR A 28 4.15 -3.90 6.47
CA THR A 28 5.14 -2.93 7.01
C THR A 28 6.03 -2.29 5.94
N ARG A 29 6.13 -2.89 4.75
CA ARG A 29 6.96 -2.36 3.65
C ARG A 29 6.33 -2.58 2.28
N ILE A 30 6.62 -1.69 1.35
CA ILE A 30 6.27 -1.86 -0.07
C ILE A 30 7.39 -2.65 -0.74
N VAL A 31 7.05 -3.76 -1.38
CA VAL A 31 8.00 -4.64 -2.08
C VAL A 31 7.98 -4.44 -3.59
N ALA A 32 6.90 -3.86 -4.14
CA ALA A 32 6.80 -3.50 -5.54
C ALA A 32 5.78 -2.37 -5.76
N SER A 33 5.93 -1.63 -6.85
CA SER A 33 4.96 -0.64 -7.32
C SER A 33 4.91 -0.54 -8.84
N GLY A 34 3.83 0.03 -9.36
CA GLY A 34 3.57 0.21 -10.78
C GLY A 34 2.14 0.66 -11.05
N ASP A 35 1.76 0.72 -12.33
CA ASP A 35 0.43 1.19 -12.74
C ASP A 35 -0.55 0.04 -12.99
N LEU A 36 -0.02 -1.14 -13.37
CA LEU A 36 -0.80 -2.31 -13.75
C LEU A 36 -0.67 -3.44 -12.71
N PHE A 37 -1.79 -4.08 -12.38
CA PHE A 37 -1.80 -5.17 -11.40
C PHE A 37 -0.89 -6.34 -11.77
N ALA A 38 -0.91 -6.78 -13.03
CA ALA A 38 -0.09 -7.90 -13.49
C ALA A 38 1.42 -7.63 -13.31
N GLU A 39 1.84 -6.39 -13.60
CA GLU A 39 3.22 -5.94 -13.42
C GLU A 39 3.62 -5.94 -11.94
N VAL A 40 2.81 -5.31 -11.09
CA VAL A 40 3.08 -5.21 -9.64
C VAL A 40 3.12 -6.60 -9.00
N LYS A 41 2.21 -7.50 -9.39
CA LYS A 41 2.21 -8.89 -8.94
C LYS A 41 3.48 -9.62 -9.36
N ALA A 42 3.90 -9.51 -10.62
CA ALA A 42 5.12 -10.16 -11.10
C ALA A 42 6.37 -9.65 -10.35
N LYS A 43 6.47 -8.34 -10.14
CA LYS A 43 7.56 -7.73 -9.36
C LYS A 43 7.56 -8.18 -7.90
N ALA A 44 6.40 -8.26 -7.25
CA ALA A 44 6.30 -8.70 -5.87
C ALA A 44 6.75 -10.16 -5.70
N HIS A 45 6.35 -11.05 -6.62
CA HIS A 45 6.82 -12.43 -6.62
C HIS A 45 8.31 -12.56 -6.93
N ALA A 46 8.85 -11.77 -7.87
CA ALA A 46 10.28 -11.71 -8.15
C ALA A 46 11.10 -11.22 -6.94
N ALA A 47 10.50 -10.35 -6.10
CA ALA A 47 11.08 -9.89 -4.84
C ALA A 47 10.94 -10.91 -3.68
N GLY A 48 10.37 -12.10 -3.93
CA GLY A 48 10.21 -13.17 -2.95
C GLY A 48 8.99 -13.03 -2.03
N GLU A 49 8.11 -12.06 -2.27
CA GLU A 49 6.87 -11.93 -1.50
C GLU A 49 5.80 -12.85 -2.08
N SER A 50 5.42 -13.86 -1.28
CA SER A 50 4.48 -14.91 -1.70
C SER A 50 3.02 -14.53 -1.42
N ARG A 51 2.78 -13.63 -0.46
CA ARG A 51 1.43 -13.21 -0.03
C ARG A 51 1.32 -11.69 0.06
N PRO A 52 1.64 -10.96 -1.02
CA PRO A 52 1.58 -9.50 -1.01
C PRO A 52 0.14 -9.01 -0.86
N ARG A 53 -0.02 -7.86 -0.22
CA ARG A 53 -1.31 -7.14 -0.16
C ARG A 53 -1.26 -5.98 -1.14
N TYR A 54 -2.24 -5.88 -2.02
CA TYR A 54 -2.27 -4.85 -3.05
C TYR A 54 -3.13 -3.67 -2.63
N GLU A 55 -2.64 -2.46 -2.90
CA GLU A 55 -3.32 -1.22 -2.55
C GLU A 55 -3.06 -0.16 -3.61
N ARG A 56 -4.09 0.58 -4.04
CA ARG A 56 -3.91 1.77 -4.86
C ARG A 56 -3.72 2.95 -3.92
N ILE A 57 -2.53 3.54 -3.92
CA ILE A 57 -2.26 4.72 -3.11
C ILE A 57 -2.91 5.92 -3.81
N PRO A 58 -3.74 6.71 -3.12
CA PRO A 58 -4.30 7.93 -3.68
C PRO A 58 -3.20 8.88 -4.18
N PRO A 59 -3.46 9.67 -5.22
CA PRO A 59 -2.59 10.79 -5.61
C PRO A 59 -2.30 11.73 -4.43
N ALA A 60 -1.16 12.41 -4.43
CA ALA A 60 -0.75 13.30 -3.33
C ALA A 60 -1.68 14.51 -3.18
N ASP A 61 -2.34 14.92 -4.25
CA ASP A 61 -3.32 16.00 -4.32
C ASP A 61 -4.77 15.50 -4.17
N ALA A 62 -4.98 14.20 -3.94
CA ALA A 62 -6.31 13.64 -3.77
C ALA A 62 -6.98 14.23 -2.53
N ARG A 63 -8.00 15.05 -2.74
CA ARG A 63 -8.92 15.45 -1.68
C ARG A 63 -9.87 14.29 -1.42
N PHE A 64 -9.79 13.69 -0.24
CA PHE A 64 -10.79 12.72 0.22
C PHE A 64 -12.13 13.43 0.41
N VAL A 65 -13.05 13.27 -0.54
CA VAL A 65 -14.45 13.67 -0.36
C VAL A 65 -15.17 12.50 0.29
N GLY A 66 -15.11 12.43 1.62
CA GLY A 66 -15.67 11.29 2.37
C GLY A 66 -15.39 11.39 3.86
N GLY A 67 -15.82 12.49 4.49
CA GLY A 67 -15.86 12.58 5.95
C GLY A 67 -17.13 11.91 6.48
N HIS A 68 -16.93 10.97 7.43
CA HIS A 68 -17.88 10.45 8.42
C HIS A 68 -19.33 10.15 8.00
N ARG A 69 -19.70 8.87 8.06
CA ARG A 69 -20.94 8.44 8.73
C ARG A 69 -20.70 7.17 9.54
#